data_AF-A0A0F9HAS8-F1
#
_entry.id   AF-A0A0F9HAS8-F1
#
_cell.length_a   1.000
_cell.length_b   1.000
_cell.length_c   1.000
_cell.angle_alpha   90.00
_cell.angle_beta   90.00
_cell.angle_gamma   90.00
#
_symmetry.space_group_name_H-M   'P 1'
#
loop_
_entity.id
_entity.type
_entity.pdbx_description
1 polymer ?
#
loop_
_entity_poly.entity_id
_entity_poly.type
_entity_poly.pdbx_seq_one_letter_code
_entity_poly.pdbx_strand_id
1 'polypeptide(L)'
;MTPTQAFGQYPAEGTAGDEVSSTYEGRHVTLTAAELLTSAGSGVATKGLPCVFGIIAGNIGVGVCFKTGTTTDLIPIDTEGIWDQSVVANNDDGASLVTGGDRIYINVLTGILSKISTPVTQIPYGYALGQVTGGDRA
;
A
#
# COMPACT_ATOMS: atom_id res chain seq x y z
N MET A 1 24.14 23.07 -3.80
CA MET A 1 24.08 21.62 -4.01
C MET A 1 23.27 21.07 -2.85
N THR A 2 21.97 20.84 -3.06
CA THR A 2 21.10 20.23 -2.04
C THR A 2 21.57 18.79 -1.84
N PRO A 3 21.77 18.31 -0.62
CA PRO A 3 22.08 16.91 -0.39
C PRO A 3 20.84 16.09 -0.78
N THR A 4 20.87 15.42 -1.93
CA THR A 4 20.01 14.26 -2.23
C THR A 4 20.51 13.12 -1.36
N GLN A 5 20.18 13.17 -0.07
CA GLN A 5 20.46 12.06 0.81
C GLN A 5 19.55 10.90 0.38
N ALA A 6 20.12 9.92 -0.31
CA ALA A 6 19.43 8.68 -0.63
C ALA A 6 19.14 7.96 0.69
N PHE A 7 17.95 8.20 1.25
CA PHE A 7 17.46 7.44 2.40
C PHE A 7 17.24 6.00 1.95
N GLY A 8 17.80 5.04 2.69
CA GLY A 8 17.55 3.60 2.49
C GLY A 8 17.64 3.13 1.04
N GLN A 9 18.86 2.98 0.49
CA GLN A 9 19.05 2.34 -0.80
C GLN A 9 18.62 0.86 -0.72
N TYR A 10 17.35 0.62 -1.02
CA TYR A 10 16.82 -0.69 -1.37
C TYR A 10 16.94 -0.83 -2.90
N PRO A 11 17.10 -2.05 -3.44
CA PRO A 11 17.20 -2.24 -4.89
C PRO A 11 15.96 -1.64 -5.57
N ALA A 12 16.12 -0.47 -6.20
CA ALA A 12 15.03 0.39 -6.64
C ALA A 12 14.43 -0.03 -8.00
N GLU A 13 14.42 -1.32 -8.31
CA GLU A 13 14.09 -1.84 -9.65
C GLU A 13 13.08 -2.99 -9.66
N GLY A 14 12.21 -3.09 -8.65
CA GLY A 14 11.07 -3.99 -8.69
C GLY A 14 9.88 -3.41 -9.47
N THR A 15 8.98 -4.28 -9.89
CA THR A 15 7.66 -3.90 -10.41
C THR A 15 6.72 -3.62 -9.25
N ALA A 16 5.75 -2.72 -9.43
CA ALA A 16 4.71 -2.51 -8.42
C ALA A 16 4.06 -3.85 -8.03
N GLY A 17 4.10 -4.17 -6.74
CA GLY A 17 3.66 -5.42 -6.15
C GLY A 17 4.77 -6.39 -5.76
N ASP A 18 6.03 -6.08 -6.06
CA ASP A 18 7.17 -6.88 -5.66
C ASP A 18 7.54 -6.63 -4.19
N GLU A 19 7.88 -7.72 -3.51
CA GLU A 19 8.41 -7.70 -2.15
C GLU A 19 9.91 -7.41 -2.21
N VAL A 20 10.37 -6.39 -1.49
CA VAL A 20 11.78 -5.98 -1.45
C VAL A 20 12.48 -6.57 -0.22
N SER A 21 11.79 -6.61 0.92
CA SER A 21 12.30 -7.20 2.15
C SER A 21 11.17 -7.48 3.14
N SER A 22 11.05 -8.71 3.64
CA SER A 22 10.21 -9.04 4.79
C SER A 22 11.06 -9.69 5.88
N THR A 23 10.64 -9.56 7.14
CA THR A 23 11.26 -10.33 8.23
C THR A 23 10.85 -11.80 8.14
N TYR A 24 9.72 -12.11 7.47
CA TYR A 24 9.04 -13.40 7.50
C TYR A 24 8.80 -13.94 8.93
N GLU A 25 9.00 -13.10 9.95
CA GLU A 25 8.87 -13.45 11.37
C GLU A 25 7.43 -13.31 11.85
N GLY A 26 6.55 -12.78 11.00
CA GLY A 26 5.15 -13.16 10.97
C GLY A 26 4.23 -12.07 11.49
N ARG A 27 3.31 -11.70 10.60
CA ARG A 27 1.88 -11.58 10.90
C ARG A 27 1.09 -11.62 9.59
N HIS A 28 1.24 -12.74 8.87
CA HIS A 28 0.31 -13.02 7.78
C HIS A 28 -1.08 -13.24 8.36
N VAL A 29 -2.03 -12.40 7.97
CA VAL A 29 -3.44 -12.70 8.21
C VAL A 29 -3.99 -13.35 6.95
N THR A 30 -4.76 -14.43 7.12
CA THR A 30 -5.45 -15.07 5.99
C THR A 30 -6.92 -14.74 6.10
N LEU A 31 -7.44 -14.14 5.04
CA LEU A 31 -8.82 -13.65 4.95
C LEU A 31 -9.45 -14.16 3.66
N THR A 32 -10.76 -14.14 3.60
CA THR A 32 -11.43 -14.38 2.31
C THR A 32 -11.28 -13.15 1.42
N ALA A 33 -11.13 -13.34 0.11
CA ALA A 33 -11.06 -12.22 -0.83
C ALA A 33 -12.28 -11.29 -0.74
N ALA A 34 -13.46 -11.83 -0.37
CA ALA A 34 -14.67 -11.07 -0.09
C ALA A 34 -14.52 -9.99 0.99
N GLU A 35 -13.60 -10.16 1.94
CA GLU A 35 -13.34 -9.21 3.03
C GLU A 35 -12.33 -8.13 2.64
N LEU A 36 -11.76 -8.21 1.45
CA LEU A 36 -10.70 -7.33 0.99
C LEU A 36 -11.24 -6.25 0.06
N LEU A 37 -10.62 -5.08 0.19
CA LEU A 37 -10.71 -3.99 -0.76
C LEU A 37 -9.31 -3.67 -1.27
N THR A 38 -9.14 -3.70 -2.59
CA THR A 38 -7.92 -3.25 -3.29
C THR A 38 -8.29 -2.20 -4.33
N SER A 39 -7.30 -1.61 -5.00
CA SER A 39 -7.53 -0.77 -6.17
C SER A 39 -8.15 -1.51 -7.37
N ALA A 40 -8.14 -2.84 -7.37
CA ALA A 40 -8.88 -3.66 -8.34
C ALA A 40 -10.37 -3.85 -7.98
N GLY A 41 -10.80 -3.41 -6.80
CA GLY A 41 -12.17 -3.48 -6.32
C GLY A 41 -12.36 -4.31 -5.05
N SER A 42 -13.58 -4.28 -4.52
CA SER A 42 -13.98 -5.10 -3.37
C SER A 42 -14.21 -6.56 -3.80
N GLY A 43 -13.77 -7.51 -2.98
CA GLY A 43 -13.89 -8.93 -3.32
C GLY A 43 -12.83 -9.44 -4.29
N VAL A 44 -11.87 -8.58 -4.69
CA VAL A 44 -10.82 -8.88 -5.66
C VAL A 44 -9.46 -8.65 -5.03
N ALA A 45 -8.70 -9.73 -4.88
CA ALA A 45 -7.30 -9.68 -4.49
C ALA A 45 -6.43 -9.82 -5.73
N THR A 46 -5.46 -8.94 -5.87
CA THR A 46 -4.41 -9.05 -6.88
C THR A 46 -3.08 -9.09 -6.15
N LYS A 47 -2.25 -10.10 -6.45
CA LYS A 47 -0.93 -10.23 -5.83
C LYS A 47 -0.16 -8.90 -5.93
N GLY A 48 0.45 -8.48 -4.83
CA GLY A 48 1.26 -7.28 -4.74
C GLY A 48 0.46 -5.98 -4.54
N LEU A 49 -0.87 -5.99 -4.78
CA LEU A 49 -1.67 -4.82 -4.47
C LEU A 49 -1.84 -4.62 -2.97
N PRO A 50 -1.85 -3.36 -2.53
CA PRO A 50 -2.19 -3.04 -1.16
C PRO A 50 -3.68 -3.31 -0.95
N CYS A 51 -4.03 -3.76 0.24
CA CYS A 51 -5.40 -4.11 0.59
C CYS A 51 -5.82 -3.55 1.94
N VAL A 52 -7.11 -3.28 2.07
CA VAL A 52 -7.80 -2.94 3.30
C VAL A 52 -8.74 -4.09 3.67
N PHE A 53 -8.81 -4.42 4.95
CA PHE A 53 -9.70 -5.47 5.46
C PHE A 53 -10.31 -5.09 6.81
N GLY A 54 -11.30 -5.87 7.27
CA GLY A 54 -11.97 -5.63 8.55
C GLY A 54 -12.91 -4.43 8.56
N ILE A 55 -13.24 -3.87 7.37
CA ILE A 55 -14.09 -2.69 7.19
C ILE A 55 -15.46 -2.87 7.86
N ILE A 56 -16.08 -4.04 7.69
CA ILE A 56 -17.41 -4.34 8.26
C ILE A 56 -17.38 -4.45 9.79
N ALA A 57 -16.30 -5.02 10.34
CA ALA A 57 -16.16 -5.25 11.77
C ALA A 57 -15.68 -4.00 12.55
N GLY A 58 -15.32 -2.91 11.85
CA GLY A 58 -14.80 -1.67 12.45
C GLY A 58 -13.34 -1.74 12.91
N ASN A 59 -12.68 -2.91 12.79
CA ASN A 59 -11.26 -3.10 13.10
C ASN A 59 -10.48 -3.14 11.78
N ILE A 60 -10.24 -1.96 11.20
CA ILE A 60 -9.63 -1.85 9.88
C ILE A 60 -8.14 -2.20 9.96
N GLY A 61 -7.73 -3.16 9.14
CA GLY A 61 -6.33 -3.51 8.92
C GLY A 61 -5.90 -3.26 7.49
N VAL A 62 -4.58 -3.22 7.28
CA VAL A 62 -3.94 -2.97 5.98
C VAL A 62 -2.81 -3.96 5.75
N GLY A 63 -2.47 -4.17 4.49
CA GLY A 63 -1.37 -5.05 4.11
C GLY A 63 -1.24 -5.20 2.60
N VAL A 64 -0.50 -6.21 2.15
CA VAL A 64 -0.30 -6.55 0.74
C VAL A 64 -0.81 -7.95 0.45
N CYS A 65 -1.56 -8.12 -0.64
CA CYS A 65 -2.03 -9.43 -1.07
C CYS A 65 -0.87 -10.30 -1.57
N PHE A 66 -0.63 -11.48 -1.00
CA PHE A 66 0.41 -12.39 -1.50
C PHE A 66 -0.01 -13.24 -2.70
N LYS A 67 -1.31 -13.28 -3.00
CA LYS A 67 -1.83 -14.02 -4.15
C LYS A 67 -3.02 -13.31 -4.77
N THR A 68 -3.27 -13.63 -6.04
CA THR A 68 -4.48 -13.23 -6.75
C THR A 68 -5.62 -14.20 -6.46
N GLY A 69 -6.84 -13.68 -6.33
CA GLY A 69 -8.05 -14.48 -6.11
C GLY A 69 -9.29 -13.61 -5.99
N THR A 70 -10.46 -14.24 -5.93
CA THR A 70 -11.75 -13.55 -5.88
C THR A 70 -12.68 -14.19 -4.87
N THR A 71 -13.53 -13.36 -4.24
CA THR A 71 -14.67 -13.71 -3.38
C THR A 71 -14.40 -14.81 -2.35
N THR A 72 -14.40 -16.08 -2.76
CA THR A 72 -14.26 -17.25 -1.88
C THR A 72 -12.80 -17.65 -1.61
N ASP A 73 -11.84 -17.13 -2.38
CA ASP A 73 -10.44 -17.51 -2.22
C ASP A 73 -9.87 -17.03 -0.88
N LEU A 74 -9.11 -17.90 -0.20
CA LEU A 74 -8.34 -17.52 0.99
C LEU A 74 -7.04 -16.83 0.58
N ILE A 75 -6.90 -15.55 0.91
CA ILE A 75 -5.78 -14.71 0.53
C ILE A 75 -4.89 -14.47 1.76
N PRO A 76 -3.62 -14.90 1.74
CA PRO A 76 -2.64 -14.46 2.72
C PRO A 76 -2.28 -13.01 2.45
N ILE A 77 -2.25 -12.21 3.52
CA ILE A 77 -1.92 -10.78 3.50
C ILE A 77 -0.64 -10.56 4.29
N ASP A 78 0.38 -9.93 3.70
CA ASP A 78 1.50 -9.40 4.49
C ASP A 78 1.09 -8.12 5.20
N THR A 79 1.46 -7.98 6.45
CA THR A 79 1.20 -6.77 7.25
C THR A 79 2.48 -6.03 7.59
N GLU A 80 3.62 -6.50 7.11
CA GLU A 80 4.93 -5.91 7.33
C GLU A 80 5.79 -5.89 6.06
N GLY A 81 7.03 -5.43 6.21
CA GLY A 81 8.04 -5.45 5.16
C GLY A 81 8.10 -4.19 4.30
N ILE A 82 8.92 -4.28 3.26
CA ILE A 82 9.19 -3.25 2.27
C ILE A 82 8.70 -3.80 0.93
N TRP A 83 7.91 -2.98 0.25
CA TRP A 83 7.19 -3.35 -0.94
C TRP A 83 7.28 -2.25 -1.98
N ASP A 84 7.51 -2.64 -3.24
CA ASP A 84 7.35 -1.72 -4.36
C ASP A 84 5.85 -1.53 -4.60
N GLN A 85 5.38 -0.29 -4.49
CA GLN A 85 3.97 0.02 -4.48
C GLN A 85 3.67 1.19 -5.40
N SER A 86 2.54 1.13 -6.10
CA SER A 86 2.06 2.28 -6.85
C SER A 86 1.41 3.29 -5.92
N VAL A 87 1.88 4.54 -5.96
CA VAL A 87 1.43 5.61 -5.08
C VAL A 87 1.04 6.81 -5.92
N VAL A 88 -0.18 7.31 -5.71
CA VAL A 88 -0.61 8.57 -6.33
C VAL A 88 0.04 9.72 -5.57
N ALA A 89 0.89 10.48 -6.27
CA ALA A 89 1.64 11.62 -5.74
C ALA A 89 0.76 12.85 -5.52
N ASN A 90 -0.18 12.74 -4.56
CA ASN A 90 -1.08 13.79 -4.08
C ASN A 90 -1.10 13.83 -2.55
N ASN A 91 -1.27 15.03 -1.98
CA ASN A 91 -1.64 15.28 -0.59
C ASN A 91 -3.03 15.94 -0.50
N ASP A 92 -3.45 16.36 0.70
CA ASP A 92 -4.77 16.99 0.89
C ASP A 92 -4.96 18.30 0.09
N ASP A 93 -3.88 18.94 -0.36
CA ASP A 93 -3.89 20.18 -1.16
C ASP A 93 -3.75 19.94 -2.69
N GLY A 94 -3.64 18.68 -3.12
CA GLY A 94 -3.49 18.30 -4.53
C GLY A 94 -2.15 17.65 -4.85
N ALA A 95 -1.63 17.88 -6.06
CA ALA A 95 -0.41 17.22 -6.54
C ALA A 95 0.80 17.54 -5.65
N SER A 96 1.47 16.50 -5.16
CA SER A 96 2.57 16.62 -4.20
C SER A 96 3.56 15.49 -4.41
N LEU A 97 4.83 15.85 -4.61
CA LEU A 97 5.93 14.89 -4.72
C LEU A 97 5.92 13.93 -3.51
N VAL A 98 6.12 12.63 -3.77
CA VAL A 98 6.42 11.64 -2.73
C VAL A 98 7.92 11.51 -2.64
N THR A 99 8.47 11.63 -1.43
CA THR A 99 9.90 11.52 -1.12
C THR A 99 10.14 10.60 0.07
N GLY A 100 11.37 10.09 0.18
CA GLY A 100 11.76 9.24 1.30
C GLY A 100 11.44 9.87 2.66
N GLY A 101 10.77 9.12 3.52
CA GLY A 101 10.29 9.56 4.83
C GLY A 101 8.86 10.11 4.84
N ASP A 102 8.25 10.37 3.68
CA ASP A 102 6.85 10.79 3.62
C ASP A 102 5.92 9.70 4.17
N ARG A 103 4.96 10.09 4.98
CA ARG A 103 3.92 9.17 5.47
C ARG A 103 2.94 8.87 4.35
N ILE A 104 2.69 7.58 4.13
CA ILE A 104 1.74 7.08 3.14
C ILE A 104 0.49 6.57 3.83
N TYR A 105 -0.64 6.92 3.25
CA TYR A 105 -1.96 6.51 3.67
C TYR A 105 -2.61 5.68 2.58
N ILE A 106 -3.49 4.76 2.98
CA ILE A 106 -4.37 4.03 2.07
C ILE A 106 -5.80 4.51 2.24
N ASN A 107 -6.46 4.74 1.11
CA ASN A 107 -7.85 5.13 1.09
C ASN A 107 -8.75 3.91 1.33
N VAL A 108 -9.55 3.92 2.39
CA VAL A 108 -10.39 2.77 2.80
C VAL A 108 -11.62 2.55 1.93
N LEU A 109 -11.82 3.37 0.89
CA LEU A 109 -12.91 3.22 -0.09
C LEU A 109 -12.40 2.78 -1.47
N THR A 110 -11.11 2.93 -1.74
CA THR A 110 -10.52 2.67 -3.07
C THR A 110 -9.26 1.79 -3.04
N GLY A 111 -8.64 1.57 -1.88
CA GLY A 111 -7.37 0.84 -1.79
C GLY A 111 -6.18 1.57 -2.42
N ILE A 112 -6.32 2.85 -2.76
CA ILE A 112 -5.26 3.65 -3.39
C ILE A 112 -4.34 4.26 -2.33
N LEU A 113 -3.03 4.22 -2.58
CA LEU A 113 -2.01 4.83 -1.73
C LEU A 113 -1.74 6.29 -2.14
N SER A 114 -1.59 7.18 -1.16
CA SER A 114 -1.21 8.59 -1.39
C SER A 114 -0.69 9.25 -0.11
N LYS A 115 -0.38 10.56 -0.15
CA LYS A 115 -0.08 11.39 1.02
C LYS A 115 -1.32 12.09 1.59
N ILE A 116 -2.51 11.85 1.04
CA ILE A 116 -3.77 12.42 1.55
C ILE A 116 -4.01 11.86 2.95
N SER A 117 -4.16 12.74 3.94
CA SER A 117 -4.20 12.37 5.36
C SER A 117 -5.58 12.54 6.01
N THR A 118 -6.58 12.99 5.24
CA THR A 118 -7.96 13.18 5.71
C THR A 118 -8.51 11.94 6.45
N PRO A 119 -8.71 12.01 7.78
CA PRO A 119 -8.90 10.83 8.63
C PRO A 119 -10.22 10.11 8.43
N VAL A 120 -11.15 10.70 7.68
CA VAL A 120 -12.45 10.10 7.34
C VAL A 120 -12.29 8.93 6.37
N THR A 121 -11.32 9.01 5.46
CA THR A 121 -11.16 8.02 4.37
C THR A 121 -9.76 7.44 4.29
N GLN A 122 -8.82 7.93 5.09
CA GLN A 122 -7.41 7.60 4.98
C GLN A 122 -6.92 7.01 6.30
N ILE A 123 -6.24 5.88 6.22
CA ILE A 123 -5.56 5.29 7.37
C ILE A 123 -4.07 5.09 7.09
N PRO A 124 -3.22 5.16 8.11
CA PRO A 124 -1.78 4.95 7.92
C PRO A 124 -1.49 3.59 7.29
N TYR A 125 -0.64 3.60 6.26
CA TYR A 125 -0.15 2.40 5.59
C TYR A 125 1.34 2.16 5.89
N GLY A 126 2.16 3.19 5.70
CA GLY A 126 3.61 3.08 5.89
C GLY A 126 4.34 4.38 5.62
N TYR A 127 5.62 4.28 5.28
CA TYR A 127 6.46 5.41 4.88
C TYR A 127 7.11 5.14 3.53
N ALA A 128 7.23 6.18 2.70
CA ALA A 128 7.95 6.10 1.45
C ALA A 128 9.44 5.94 1.72
N LEU A 129 10.10 5.04 0.98
CA LEU A 129 11.55 4.88 0.99
C LEU A 129 12.19 5.39 -0.31
N GLY A 130 11.39 5.53 -1.37
CA GLY A 130 11.78 6.09 -2.66
C GLY A 130 11.10 7.42 -2.98
N GLN A 131 11.18 7.82 -4.24
CA GLN A 131 10.57 9.05 -4.75
C GLN A 131 9.62 8.73 -5.90
N VAL A 132 8.43 9.36 -5.91
CA VAL A 132 7.46 9.30 -7.01
C VAL A 132 7.08 10.71 -7.42
N THR A 133 7.33 11.07 -8.69
CA THR A 133 7.03 12.39 -9.24
C THR A 133 5.53 12.67 -9.34
N GLY A 134 5.13 13.89 -8.97
CA GLY A 134 3.75 14.35 -9.13
C GLY A 134 3.31 14.26 -10.59
N GLY A 135 2.32 13.41 -10.90
CA GLY A 135 1.76 13.26 -12.24
C GLY A 135 1.94 11.88 -12.88
N ASP A 136 2.77 11.02 -12.31
CA ASP A 136 2.83 9.61 -12.72
C ASP A 136 1.60 8.90 -12.17
N ARG A 137 0.65 8.59 -13.05
CA ARG A 137 -0.54 7.79 -12.71
C ARG A 137 -0.17 6.31 -12.74
N ALA A 138 -0.62 5.58 -11.72
CA ALA A 138 -0.76 4.13 -11.74
C ALA A 138 -1.60 3.68 -12.95
#